data_AF-A0A7V3S197-F1
#
_entry.id   AF-A0A7V3S197-F1
#
_cell.length_a   1.000
_cell.length_b   1.000
_cell.length_c   1.000
_cell.angle_alpha   90.00
_cell.angle_beta   90.00
_cell.angle_gamma   90.00
#
_symmetry.space_group_name_H-M   'P 1'
#
loop_
_entity.id
_entity.type
_entity.pdbx_description
1 polymer ?
#
loop_
_entity_poly.entity_id
_entity_poly.type
_entity_poly.pdbx_seq_one_letter_code
_entity_poly.pdbx_strand_id
1 'polypeptide(L)'
;MKKIETAERKEGKMKKEKRAIGYVCDIPIEGTDLVITKQDQLARMVKYCEKEGVDLVCVFEDDKYTEDFMNRPGVQKLLDCKENCDTVLVERVWCLSRKMKELKPFLAELERKNMTLVASSYLWDCVSQQVRQRYMGALVEKQRAAAREKAGAKQGQAAA
;
A
#
# COMPACT_ATOMS: atom_id res chain seq x y z
N MET A 1 -36.35 -12.38 24.03
CA MET A 1 -34.98 -12.00 23.66
C MET A 1 -35.05 -10.72 22.83
N LYS A 2 -34.40 -9.65 23.30
CA LYS A 2 -34.61 -8.27 22.82
C LYS A 2 -33.97 -8.07 21.44
N LYS A 3 -34.76 -7.58 20.48
CA LYS A 3 -34.29 -6.94 19.25
C LYS A 3 -33.60 -5.63 19.65
N ILE A 4 -32.40 -5.41 19.13
CA ILE A 4 -31.74 -4.10 19.18
C ILE A 4 -31.75 -3.58 17.75
N GLU A 5 -32.67 -2.65 17.48
CA GLU A 5 -32.61 -1.76 16.33
C GLU A 5 -31.48 -0.75 16.56
N THR A 6 -30.56 -0.62 15.60
CA THR A 6 -29.60 0.48 15.60
C THR A 6 -29.48 1.08 14.20
N ALA A 7 -30.10 2.25 14.09
CA ALA A 7 -29.72 3.42 13.31
C ALA A 7 -29.49 3.28 11.80
N GLU A 8 -30.42 3.88 11.06
CA GLU A 8 -30.26 4.32 9.67
C GLU A 8 -28.95 5.12 9.50
N ARG A 9 -27.98 4.53 8.80
CA ARG A 9 -26.81 5.25 8.32
C ARG A 9 -27.27 6.17 7.18
N LYS A 10 -27.27 7.48 7.43
CA LYS A 10 -27.37 8.50 6.38
C LYS A 10 -26.33 8.21 5.30
N GLU A 11 -26.78 8.02 4.06
CA GLU A 11 -25.95 7.88 2.86
C GLU A 11 -25.21 9.21 2.57
N GLY A 12 -24.20 9.51 3.36
CA GLY A 12 -23.11 10.38 2.93
C GLY A 12 -22.26 9.58 1.95
N LYS A 13 -22.03 10.11 0.74
CA LYS A 13 -21.11 9.58 -0.28
C LYS A 13 -19.95 8.83 0.37
N MET A 14 -19.99 7.50 0.38
CA MET A 14 -18.87 6.69 0.85
C MET A 14 -17.67 7.04 -0.03
N LYS A 15 -16.72 7.79 0.52
CA LYS A 15 -15.35 7.76 0.01
C LYS A 15 -15.00 6.27 -0.02
N LYS A 16 -14.77 5.70 -1.21
CA LYS A 16 -14.26 4.33 -1.33
C LYS A 16 -13.11 4.20 -0.34
N GLU A 17 -13.29 3.41 0.70
CA GLU A 17 -12.24 3.12 1.67
C GLU A 17 -11.09 2.52 0.87
N LYS A 18 -9.90 3.13 0.97
CA LYS A 18 -8.73 2.62 0.26
C LYS A 18 -8.37 1.31 0.93
N ARG A 19 -8.42 0.20 0.20
CA ARG A 19 -8.12 -1.13 0.76
C ARG A 19 -6.74 -1.57 0.32
N ALA A 20 -5.90 -1.95 1.28
CA ALA A 20 -4.55 -2.37 1.03
C ALA A 20 -4.28 -3.74 1.63
N ILE A 21 -3.39 -4.49 0.97
CA ILE A 21 -2.75 -5.69 1.55
C ILE A 21 -1.34 -5.33 1.97
N GLY A 22 -0.94 -5.80 3.14
CA GLY A 22 0.38 -5.55 3.73
C GLY A 22 1.38 -6.65 3.38
N TYR A 23 2.66 -6.28 3.35
CA TYR A 23 3.77 -7.22 3.35
C TYR A 23 4.87 -6.79 4.31
N VAL A 24 5.40 -7.74 5.08
CA VAL A 24 6.51 -7.54 6.02
C VAL A 24 7.53 -8.67 5.92
N CYS A 25 8.80 -8.37 6.16
CA CYS A 25 9.88 -9.35 6.21
C CYS A 25 10.99 -8.81 7.10
N ASP A 26 11.60 -9.63 7.95
CA ASP A 26 12.74 -9.19 8.75
C ASP A 26 13.89 -8.73 7.85
N ILE A 27 14.42 -7.53 8.11
CA ILE A 27 15.44 -6.90 7.26
C ILE A 27 16.74 -6.77 8.05
N PRO A 28 17.77 -7.60 7.77
CA PRO A 28 19.08 -7.41 8.36
C PRO A 28 19.74 -6.14 7.80
N ILE A 29 20.31 -5.32 8.68
CA ILE A 29 21.06 -4.12 8.29
C ILE A 29 22.51 -4.54 8.05
N GLU A 30 22.97 -4.40 6.80
CA GLU A 30 24.33 -4.75 6.40
C GLU A 30 25.38 -4.03 7.27
N GLY A 31 26.37 -4.78 7.74
CA GLY A 31 27.45 -4.25 8.59
C GLY A 31 27.06 -4.07 10.07
N THR A 32 25.90 -4.56 10.50
CA THR A 32 25.46 -4.51 11.91
C THR A 32 24.74 -5.80 12.30
N ASP A 33 24.60 -6.04 13.60
CA ASP A 33 23.75 -7.11 14.16
C ASP A 33 22.27 -6.69 14.32
N LEU A 34 21.91 -5.53 13.75
CA LEU A 34 20.56 -4.98 13.87
C LEU A 34 19.65 -5.54 12.79
N VAL A 35 18.41 -5.83 13.19
CA VAL A 35 17.34 -6.29 12.31
C VAL A 35 16.14 -5.37 12.46
N ILE A 36 15.59 -4.92 11.33
CA ILE A 36 14.30 -4.23 11.33
C ILE A 36 13.24 -5.32 11.37
N THR A 37 12.55 -5.44 12.49
CA THR A 37 11.63 -6.55 12.75
C THR A 37 10.31 -6.40 11.98
N LYS A 38 9.64 -7.53 11.69
CA LYS A 38 8.26 -7.54 11.16
C LYS A 38 7.30 -6.73 12.02
N GLN A 39 7.43 -6.79 13.35
CA GLN A 39 6.57 -6.10 14.31
C GLN A 39 6.74 -4.58 14.21
N ASP A 40 7.97 -4.09 14.11
CA ASP A 40 8.24 -2.66 13.94
C ASP A 40 7.71 -2.14 12.60
N GLN A 41 7.81 -2.96 11.55
CA GLN A 41 7.27 -2.63 10.24
C GLN A 41 5.75 -2.52 10.29
N LEU A 42 5.09 -3.52 10.88
CA LEU A 42 3.64 -3.56 11.02
C LEU A 42 3.12 -2.37 11.84
N ALA A 43 3.76 -2.06 12.98
CA ALA A 43 3.36 -0.93 13.82
C ALA A 43 3.40 0.42 13.07
N ARG A 44 4.38 0.61 12.18
CA ARG A 44 4.48 1.82 11.34
C ARG A 44 3.45 1.82 10.21
N MET A 45 3.18 0.66 9.61
CA MET A 45 2.13 0.51 8.58
C MET A 45 0.75 0.81 9.16
N VAL A 46 0.42 0.31 10.36
CA VAL A 46 -0.85 0.58 11.03
C VAL A 46 -1.03 2.08 11.28
N LYS A 47 -0.02 2.76 11.84
CA LYS A 47 -0.06 4.22 12.03
C LYS A 47 -0.25 4.99 10.73
N TYR A 48 0.37 4.52 9.64
CA TYR A 48 0.16 5.10 8.32
C TYR A 48 -1.29 4.92 7.84
N CYS A 49 -1.84 3.72 8.01
CA CYS A 49 -3.22 3.40 7.65
C CYS A 49 -4.24 4.26 8.41
N GLU A 50 -4.07 4.41 9.73
CA GLU A 50 -4.90 5.26 10.58
C GLU A 50 -4.88 6.72 10.11
N LYS A 51 -3.69 7.23 9.77
CA LYS A 51 -3.50 8.61 9.30
C LYS A 51 -4.14 8.87 7.93
N GLU A 52 -3.99 7.93 7.00
CA GLU A 52 -4.39 8.09 5.60
C GLU A 52 -5.80 7.55 5.30
N GLY A 53 -6.47 6.95 6.29
CA GLY A 53 -7.77 6.31 6.14
C GLY A 53 -7.71 5.11 5.17
N VAL A 54 -6.69 4.28 5.31
CA VAL A 54 -6.50 3.05 4.54
C VAL A 54 -6.90 1.85 5.40
N ASP A 55 -7.73 0.98 4.85
CA ASP A 55 -8.10 -0.30 5.45
C ASP A 55 -7.05 -1.36 5.09
N LEU A 56 -6.34 -1.87 6.10
CA LEU A 56 -5.33 -2.92 5.93
C LEU A 56 -5.99 -4.29 6.10
N VAL A 57 -6.35 -4.92 4.99
CA VAL A 57 -7.23 -6.10 4.95
C VAL A 57 -6.52 -7.36 5.46
N CYS A 58 -5.28 -7.57 5.01
CA CYS A 58 -4.47 -8.70 5.42
C CYS A 58 -2.99 -8.33 5.33
N VAL A 59 -2.14 -9.06 6.05
CA VAL A 59 -0.68 -8.89 6.02
C VAL A 59 -0.04 -10.23 5.73
N PHE A 60 0.80 -10.27 4.71
CA PHE A 60 1.64 -11.41 4.37
C PHE A 60 3.03 -11.21 4.95
N GLU A 61 3.68 -12.30 5.34
CA GLU A 61 5.00 -12.24 5.94
C GLU A 61 5.94 -13.34 5.45
N ASP A 62 7.23 -13.03 5.49
CA ASP A 62 8.33 -13.96 5.29
C ASP A 62 9.34 -13.82 6.42
N ASP A 63 9.89 -14.96 6.90
CA ASP A 63 10.86 -14.99 8.00
C ASP A 63 12.29 -14.68 7.55
N LYS A 64 12.58 -14.81 6.25
CA LYS A 64 13.92 -14.65 5.71
C LYS A 64 13.93 -13.70 4.53
N TYR A 65 14.80 -12.71 4.62
CA TYR A 65 15.19 -11.89 3.48
C TYR A 65 16.13 -12.70 2.57
N THR A 66 15.60 -13.21 1.46
CA THR A 66 16.35 -13.98 0.45
C THR A 66 16.54 -13.18 -0.83
N GLU A 67 17.62 -13.42 -1.57
CA GLU A 67 17.80 -12.81 -2.90
C GLU A 67 16.75 -13.30 -3.92
N ASP A 68 16.24 -14.51 -3.74
CA ASP A 68 15.14 -15.05 -4.55
C ASP A 68 13.77 -14.53 -4.06
N PHE A 69 13.57 -13.22 -4.26
CA PHE A 69 12.41 -12.49 -3.76
C PHE A 69 11.08 -13.02 -4.32
N MET A 70 11.01 -13.35 -5.61
CA MET A 70 9.76 -13.76 -6.26
C MET A 70 9.23 -15.13 -5.77
N ASN A 71 10.12 -15.98 -5.26
CA ASN A 71 9.77 -17.31 -4.77
C ASN A 71 9.59 -17.36 -3.26
N ARG A 72 9.62 -16.22 -2.55
CA ARG A 72 9.33 -16.20 -1.12
C ARG A 72 7.87 -16.60 -0.87
N PRO A 73 7.59 -17.49 0.10
CA PRO A 73 6.23 -17.97 0.37
C PRO A 73 5.22 -16.85 0.65
N GLY A 74 5.59 -15.81 1.39
CA GLY A 74 4.73 -14.67 1.68
C GLY A 74 4.44 -13.83 0.44
N VAL A 75 5.46 -13.63 -0.42
CA VAL A 75 5.30 -12.94 -1.71
C VAL A 75 4.37 -13.71 -2.65
N GLN A 76 4.51 -15.03 -2.74
CA GLN A 76 3.60 -15.85 -3.56
C GLN A 76 2.16 -15.79 -3.05
N LYS A 77 1.95 -15.91 -1.73
CA LYS A 77 0.62 -15.75 -1.12
C LYS A 77 0.02 -14.37 -1.38
N LEU A 78 0.84 -13.32 -1.33
CA LEU A 78 0.41 -11.96 -1.65
C LEU A 78 -0.04 -11.86 -3.11
N LEU A 79 0.74 -12.40 -4.04
CA LEU A 79 0.39 -12.40 -5.46
C LEU A 79 -0.85 -13.27 -5.74
N ASP A 80 -1.08 -14.34 -5.00
CA ASP A 80 -2.26 -15.19 -5.17
C ASP A 80 -3.51 -14.68 -4.46
N CYS A 81 -3.37 -13.65 -3.62
CA CYS A 81 -4.47 -13.05 -2.88
C CYS A 81 -5.63 -12.64 -3.80
N LYS A 82 -6.85 -13.01 -3.40
CA LYS A 82 -8.10 -12.73 -4.12
C LYS A 82 -8.90 -11.57 -3.52
N GLU A 83 -8.38 -10.96 -2.47
CA GLU A 83 -9.01 -9.78 -1.87
C GLU A 83 -9.07 -8.63 -2.88
N ASN A 84 -10.20 -7.92 -2.89
CA ASN A 84 -10.40 -6.78 -3.77
C ASN A 84 -9.68 -5.54 -3.22
N CYS A 85 -8.36 -5.51 -3.40
CA CYS A 85 -7.47 -4.42 -2.99
C CYS A 85 -6.73 -3.85 -4.21
N ASP A 86 -6.54 -2.53 -4.22
CA ASP A 86 -5.83 -1.81 -5.29
C ASP A 86 -4.40 -1.40 -4.89
N THR A 87 -4.02 -1.70 -3.65
CA THR A 87 -2.78 -1.23 -3.03
C THR A 87 -2.06 -2.36 -2.29
N VAL A 88 -0.76 -2.49 -2.54
CA VAL A 88 0.17 -3.23 -1.69
C VAL A 88 0.89 -2.20 -0.82
N LEU A 89 0.77 -2.33 0.50
CA LEU A 89 1.42 -1.49 1.48
C LEU A 89 2.62 -2.21 2.08
N VAL A 90 3.74 -1.51 2.14
CA VAL A 90 4.93 -1.93 2.86
C VAL A 90 5.40 -0.81 3.78
N GLU A 91 6.16 -1.14 4.83
CA GLU A 91 6.73 -0.08 5.66
C GLU A 91 7.79 0.70 4.87
N ARG A 92 8.77 -0.03 4.29
CA ARG A 92 9.82 0.47 3.41
C ARG A 92 10.06 -0.51 2.26
N VAL A 93 10.56 -0.03 1.12
CA VAL A 93 10.79 -0.88 -0.06
C VAL A 93 11.81 -2.00 0.18
N TRP A 94 12.73 -1.81 1.14
CA TRP A 94 13.75 -2.81 1.48
C TRP A 94 13.19 -4.15 1.98
N CYS A 95 11.95 -4.22 2.49
CA CYS A 95 11.36 -5.51 2.87
C CYS A 95 11.17 -6.44 1.66
N LEU A 96 11.03 -5.87 0.47
CA LEU A 96 10.92 -6.58 -0.80
C LEU A 96 12.32 -6.95 -1.30
N SER A 97 13.02 -5.98 -1.92
CA SER A 97 14.40 -6.11 -2.37
C SER A 97 15.11 -4.76 -2.38
N ARG A 98 16.43 -4.77 -2.14
CA ARG A 98 17.33 -3.61 -2.31
C ARG A 98 17.83 -3.46 -3.75
N LYS A 99 17.55 -4.43 -4.63
CA LYS A 99 18.01 -4.46 -6.02
C LYS A 99 16.82 -4.33 -6.96
N MET A 100 16.82 -3.28 -7.79
CA MET A 100 15.72 -3.04 -8.73
C MET A 100 15.51 -4.20 -9.73
N LYS A 101 16.59 -4.91 -10.11
CA LYS A 101 16.51 -6.06 -11.02
C LYS A 101 15.59 -7.17 -10.49
N GLU A 102 15.64 -7.43 -9.18
CA GLU A 102 14.81 -8.44 -8.51
C GLU A 102 13.38 -7.95 -8.28
N LEU A 103 13.19 -6.64 -8.08
CA LEU A 103 11.89 -6.05 -7.83
C LEU A 103 11.06 -5.86 -9.12
N LYS A 104 11.70 -5.72 -10.29
CA LYS A 104 11.02 -5.48 -11.58
C LYS A 104 9.93 -6.51 -11.93
N PRO A 105 10.16 -7.84 -11.84
CA PRO A 105 9.13 -8.84 -12.11
C PRO A 105 7.89 -8.66 -11.22
N PHE A 106 8.09 -8.38 -9.93
CA PHE A 106 7.01 -8.14 -8.99
C PHE A 106 6.19 -6.89 -9.35
N LEU A 107 6.85 -5.79 -9.71
CA LEU A 107 6.15 -4.57 -10.13
C LEU A 107 5.31 -4.81 -11.40
N ALA A 108 5.81 -5.62 -12.34
CA ALA A 108 5.06 -5.99 -13.54
C ALA A 108 3.81 -6.84 -13.20
N GLU A 109 3.92 -7.76 -12.24
CA GLU A 109 2.78 -8.54 -11.75
C GLU A 109 1.73 -7.67 -11.05
N LEU A 110 2.15 -6.66 -10.27
CA LEU A 110 1.23 -5.70 -9.66
C LEU A 110 0.50 -4.88 -10.74
N GLU A 111 1.20 -4.40 -11.76
CA GLU A 111 0.60 -3.66 -12.86
C GLU A 111 -0.41 -4.51 -13.64
N ARG A 112 -0.09 -5.78 -13.91
CA ARG A 112 -1.02 -6.75 -14.53
C ARG A 112 -2.31 -6.92 -13.72
N LYS A 113 -2.23 -6.80 -12.39
CA LYS A 113 -3.35 -6.88 -11.45
C LYS A 113 -4.03 -5.53 -11.17
N ASN A 114 -3.58 -4.43 -11.81
CA ASN A 114 -4.01 -3.06 -11.51
C ASN A 114 -3.79 -2.64 -10.05
N MET A 115 -2.75 -3.19 -9.41
CA MET A 115 -2.35 -2.84 -8.05
C MET A 115 -1.19 -1.86 -8.05
N THR A 116 -1.14 -1.02 -7.02
CA THR A 116 -0.05 -0.04 -6.81
C THR A 116 0.76 -0.41 -5.59
N LEU A 117 2.07 -0.17 -5.62
CA LEU A 117 2.94 -0.34 -4.46
C LEU A 117 3.11 0.99 -3.73
N VAL A 118 2.82 1.00 -2.44
CA VAL A 118 2.97 2.16 -1.55
C VAL A 118 3.86 1.79 -0.38
N ALA A 119 4.85 2.63 -0.10
CA ALA A 119 5.62 2.55 1.13
C ALA A 119 5.14 3.61 2.14
N SER A 120 5.04 3.23 3.40
CA SER A 120 4.78 4.18 4.50
C SER A 120 5.94 5.15 4.73
N SER A 121 7.17 4.69 4.45
CA SER A 121 8.41 5.44 4.55
C SER A 121 9.27 5.20 3.30
N TYR A 122 9.49 6.26 2.53
CA TYR A 122 10.43 6.23 1.40
C TYR A 122 11.80 6.69 1.88
N LEU A 123 12.78 5.80 1.83
CA LEU A 123 14.18 6.15 2.06
C LEU A 123 14.72 6.92 0.84
N TRP A 124 15.84 7.62 1.03
CA TRP A 124 16.49 8.38 -0.03
C TRP A 124 17.39 7.52 -0.95
N ASP A 125 17.16 6.21 -0.99
CA ASP A 125 17.91 5.30 -1.86
C ASP A 125 17.32 5.24 -3.28
N CYS A 126 18.14 4.79 -4.24
CA CYS A 126 17.75 4.74 -5.65
C CYS A 126 16.52 3.86 -5.92
N VAL A 127 16.33 2.76 -5.19
CA VAL A 127 15.19 1.84 -5.41
C VAL A 127 13.91 2.47 -4.87
N SER A 128 13.95 3.01 -3.64
CA SER A 128 12.82 3.73 -3.04
C SER A 128 12.38 4.91 -3.89
N GLN A 129 13.32 5.69 -4.43
CA GLN A 129 12.98 6.83 -5.30
C GLN A 129 12.42 6.40 -6.66
N GLN A 130 12.92 5.32 -7.26
CA GLN A 130 12.36 4.77 -8.49
C GLN A 130 10.93 4.24 -8.30
N VAL A 131 10.65 3.51 -7.22
CA VAL A 131 9.29 3.06 -6.88
C VAL A 131 8.38 4.27 -6.65
N ARG A 132 8.87 5.25 -5.90
CA ARG A 132 8.14 6.51 -5.66
C ARG A 132 7.78 7.19 -6.97
N GLN A 133 8.73 7.36 -7.89
CA GLN A 133 8.49 8.00 -9.20
C GLN A 133 7.47 7.22 -10.04
N ARG A 134 7.57 5.88 -10.06
CA ARG A 134 6.67 5.01 -10.84
C ARG A 134 5.20 5.22 -10.48
N TYR A 135 4.88 5.29 -9.18
CA TYR A 135 3.50 5.43 -8.72
C TYR A 135 3.10 6.87 -8.38
N MET A 136 4.04 7.79 -8.20
CA MET A 136 3.74 9.21 -8.01
C MET A 136 3.04 9.83 -9.20
N GLY A 137 3.39 9.45 -10.44
CA GLY A 137 2.71 9.96 -11.63
C GLY A 137 1.21 9.65 -11.61
N ALA A 138 0.85 8.41 -11.30
CA ALA A 138 -0.55 7.99 -11.16
C ALA A 138 -1.28 8.68 -9.99
N LEU A 139 -0.59 8.87 -8.85
CA LEU A 139 -1.13 9.60 -7.70
C LEU A 139 -1.40 11.08 -8.02
N VAL A 140 -0.47 11.76 -8.70
CA VAL A 140 -0.61 13.17 -9.10
C VAL A 140 -1.75 13.33 -10.09
N GLU A 141 -1.88 12.46 -11.08
CA GLU A 141 -2.99 12.51 -12.04
C GLU A 141 -4.35 12.23 -11.36
N LYS A 142 -4.41 11.27 -10.43
CA LYS A 142 -5.62 11.00 -9.63
C LYS A 142 -6.00 12.21 -8.75
N GLN A 143 -5.01 12.90 -8.17
CA GLN A 143 -5.23 14.12 -7.41
C GLN A 143 -5.68 15.30 -8.30
N ARG A 144 -5.10 15.45 -9.49
CA ARG A 144 -5.52 16.45 -10.48
C ARG A 144 -6.94 16.21 -10.97
N ALA A 145 -7.31 14.96 -11.26
CA ALA A 145 -8.67 14.59 -11.61
C ALA A 145 -9.67 14.93 -10.50
N ALA A 146 -9.38 14.53 -9.26
CA ALA A 146 -10.21 14.86 -8.10
C ALA A 146 -10.31 16.37 -7.84
N ALA A 147 -9.26 17.14 -8.11
CA ALA A 147 -9.28 18.61 -8.02
C ALA A 147 -10.18 19.23 -9.11
N ARG A 148 -10.13 18.71 -10.35
CA ARG A 148 -11.02 19.14 -11.45
C ARG A 148 -12.49 18.85 -11.15
N GLU A 149 -12.81 17.67 -10.62
CA GLU A 149 -14.18 17.34 -10.21
C GLU A 149 -14.71 18.27 -9.11
N LYS A 150 -13.87 18.61 -8.12
CA LYS A 150 -14.22 19.59 -7.08
C LYS A 150 -14.41 21.01 -7.63
N ALA A 151 -13.60 21.41 -8.61
CA ALA A 151 -13.74 22.71 -9.26
C ALA A 151 -15.03 22.79 -10.09
N GLY A 152 -15.38 21.74 -10.82
CA GLY A 152 -16.65 21.66 -11.57
C GLY A 152 -17.88 21.64 -10.66
N ALA A 153 -17.82 20.92 -9.53
CA ALA A 153 -18.90 20.90 -8.55
C ALA A 153 -19.17 22.27 -7.90
N LYS A 154 -18.12 23.08 -7.69
CA LYS A 154 -18.26 24.47 -7.18
C LYS A 154 -18.86 25.42 -8.21
N GLN A 155 -18.61 25.23 -9.51
CA GLN A 155 -19.19 26.05 -10.56
C GLN A 155 -20.68 25.75 -10.78
N GLY A 156 -21.12 24.49 -10.60
CA GLY A 156 -22.54 24.13 -10.66
C GLY A 156 -23.38 24.60 -9.47
N GLN A 157 -22.77 24.78 -8.28
CA GLN A 157 -23.45 25.31 -7.09
C GLN A 157 -23.56 26.85 -7.05
N ALA A 158 -22.80 27.56 -7.87
CA ALA A 158 -22.86 29.02 -7.98
C ALA A 158 -23.79 29.51 -9.11
N ALA A 159 -24.33 28.59 -9.92
CA ALA A 159 -25.19 28.85 -11.06
C ALA A 159 -26.65 28.38 -10.85
N ALA A 160 -27.01 27.96 -9.63
CA ALA A 160 -28.36 27.61 -9.19
C ALA A 160 -28.75 28.49 -8.00
#